data_AF-A0A2V9NPJ7-F1
#
_entry.id   AF-A0A2V9NPJ7-F1
#
_cell.length_a   1.000
_cell.length_b   1.000
_cell.length_c   1.000
_cell.angle_alpha   90.00
_cell.angle_beta   90.00
_cell.angle_gamma   90.00
#
_symmetry.space_group_name_H-M   'P 1'
#
loop_
_entity.id
_entity.type
_entity.pdbx_description
1 polymer ?
#
loop_
_entity_poly.entity_id
_entity_poly.type
_entity_poly.pdbx_seq_one_letter_code
_entity_poly.pdbx_strand_id
1 'polypeptide(L)'
;MNAVRSTSESDIIAERRWLLLTGEQWKAGLGISGVAAAGAAAASISISVWISVTVFIVALTVYHMVFASRYIVPLPHAAILVSALQYVLAAWASTFFPPTLLGADTTTALPYYLTYAGPVMLAIVVGWSCALVRFRDRRPPSVVAHSGLLLELDILFAVGLGAAFFGRLAPNQGSLSFLVLLVASLRYIGVYGRMIAGAPGWEWRLVIVLVAEILFAVNAAMFHPLLLWGMWTLAVFLYSFRPSRRVIFIGLIAACVSLPALQEAKWRFRGSLDEEVANGDDFNFETSLGRSITGLQLLADGLWQTITLQLSPEFLSDTTTRYNQGWIVTRVMLFVPAVEPYAEGATLRESVIAAVLPRVAAPDKLQAGGHELMARYAGMELGESTSMNLGYAGEMYANFGPVGGVLACGLYALTFGLCFRFLSGRASAHAMWWSVVPFIFFPAVKAEDDIAFVLNWAVKGSIVLAAIILLLPNLRRSLFSRVGTSFRSTSSTERVLSGLPSR
;
A
#
# COMPACT_ATOMS: atom_id res chain seq x y z
N MET A 1 -15.84 -55.26 -6.91
CA MET A 1 -14.63 -55.43 -6.08
C MET A 1 -13.60 -54.41 -6.52
N ASN A 2 -13.50 -53.30 -5.80
CA ASN A 2 -12.30 -52.48 -5.68
C ASN A 2 -12.49 -51.60 -4.45
N ALA A 3 -11.67 -51.88 -3.44
CA ALA A 3 -11.84 -51.43 -2.08
C ALA A 3 -11.68 -49.91 -1.96
N VAL A 4 -12.71 -49.29 -1.37
CA VAL A 4 -12.62 -47.97 -0.75
C VAL A 4 -11.54 -48.06 0.34
N ARG A 5 -10.38 -47.47 0.09
CA ARG A 5 -9.42 -47.19 1.18
C ARG A 5 -10.09 -46.19 2.11
N SER A 6 -10.59 -46.69 3.23
CA SER A 6 -10.87 -45.88 4.41
C SER A 6 -9.55 -45.23 4.83
N THR A 7 -9.36 -43.97 4.47
CA THR A 7 -8.33 -43.12 5.07
C THR A 7 -8.67 -43.01 6.55
N SER A 8 -7.96 -43.77 7.37
CA SER A 8 -8.07 -43.76 8.83
C SER A 8 -7.85 -42.36 9.37
N GLU A 9 -8.58 -42.00 10.43
CA GLU A 9 -8.52 -40.76 11.22
C GLU A 9 -7.13 -40.51 11.90
N SER A 10 -6.06 -41.15 11.46
CA SER A 10 -4.75 -41.17 12.15
C SER A 10 -3.65 -40.29 11.52
N ASP A 11 -3.93 -39.49 10.48
CA ASP A 11 -2.91 -38.68 9.78
C ASP A 11 -3.06 -37.14 9.92
N ILE A 12 -3.96 -36.62 10.77
CA ILE A 12 -4.11 -35.17 10.94
C ILE A 12 -3.18 -34.64 12.05
N ILE A 13 -1.88 -34.87 11.92
CA ILE A 13 -0.93 -33.92 12.51
C ILE A 13 -0.93 -32.74 11.55
N ALA A 14 -1.76 -31.73 11.83
CA ALA A 14 -1.72 -30.47 11.09
C ALA A 14 -0.27 -29.95 11.15
N GLU A 15 0.42 -30.01 10.01
CA GLU A 15 1.83 -29.63 9.90
C GLU A 15 2.02 -28.23 10.49
N ARG A 16 2.84 -28.11 11.53
CA ARG A 16 2.99 -26.86 12.29
C ARG A 16 3.55 -25.78 11.37
N ARG A 17 2.78 -24.71 11.16
CA ARG A 17 3.21 -23.55 10.39
C ARG A 17 3.88 -22.54 11.31
N TRP A 18 5.05 -22.05 10.91
CA TRP A 18 5.69 -20.90 11.55
C TRP A 18 5.62 -19.73 10.57
N LEU A 19 5.05 -18.61 11.01
CA LEU A 19 4.74 -17.47 10.13
C LEU A 19 4.04 -17.92 8.83
N LEU A 20 3.00 -18.76 8.93
CA LEU A 20 2.17 -19.23 7.79
C LEU A 20 2.81 -20.23 6.81
N LEU A 21 4.12 -20.49 6.91
CA LEU A 21 4.83 -21.48 6.08
C LEU A 21 5.13 -22.77 6.85
N THR A 22 5.21 -23.88 6.11
CA THR A 22 5.68 -25.17 6.64
C THR A 22 7.21 -25.23 6.69
N GLY A 23 7.77 -26.21 7.40
CA GLY A 23 9.23 -26.38 7.48
C GLY A 23 9.89 -26.56 6.11
N GLU A 24 9.28 -27.36 5.23
CA GLU A 24 9.77 -27.57 3.87
C GLU A 24 9.65 -26.31 3.00
N GLN A 25 8.57 -25.54 3.17
CA GLN A 25 8.42 -24.24 2.48
C GLN A 25 9.49 -23.26 2.93
N TRP A 26 9.84 -23.23 4.23
CA TRP A 26 10.94 -22.41 4.73
C TRP A 26 12.28 -22.82 4.14
N LYS A 27 12.62 -24.11 4.12
CA LYS A 27 13.87 -24.60 3.51
C LYS A 27 13.99 -24.20 2.04
N ALA A 28 12.92 -24.42 1.26
CA ALA A 28 12.89 -24.06 -0.16
C ALA A 28 13.00 -22.54 -0.37
N GLY A 29 12.25 -21.75 0.41
CA GLY A 29 12.31 -20.28 0.36
C GLY A 29 13.70 -19.73 0.68
N LEU A 30 14.34 -20.24 1.75
CA LEU A 30 15.71 -19.88 2.14
C LEU A 30 16.73 -20.27 1.06
N GLY A 31 16.60 -21.46 0.47
CA GLY A 31 17.47 -21.90 -0.62
C GLY A 31 17.37 -21.02 -1.86
N ILE A 32 16.16 -20.75 -2.36
CA ILE A 32 15.93 -19.88 -3.52
C ILE A 32 16.47 -18.46 -3.25
N SER A 33 16.20 -17.94 -2.06
CA SER A 33 16.64 -16.59 -1.67
C SER A 33 18.16 -16.51 -1.54
N GLY A 34 18.81 -17.56 -1.04
CA GLY A 34 20.27 -17.67 -0.96
C GLY A 34 20.93 -17.65 -2.34
N VAL A 35 20.36 -18.37 -3.32
CA VAL A 35 20.85 -18.34 -4.71
C VAL A 35 20.70 -16.94 -5.32
N ALA A 36 19.55 -16.28 -5.13
CA ALA A 36 19.34 -14.91 -5.61
C ALA A 36 20.34 -13.92 -4.99
N ALA A 37 20.58 -14.04 -3.68
CA ALA A 37 21.53 -13.20 -2.96
C ALA A 37 22.98 -13.43 -3.39
N ALA A 38 23.37 -14.68 -3.64
CA ALA A 38 24.71 -15.01 -4.17
C ALA A 38 24.93 -14.42 -5.57
N GLY A 39 23.92 -14.47 -6.44
CA GLY A 39 23.97 -13.80 -7.74
C GLY A 39 24.12 -12.28 -7.62
N ALA A 40 23.38 -11.64 -6.71
CA ALA A 40 23.54 -10.22 -6.45
C ALA A 40 24.90 -9.86 -5.83
N ALA A 41 25.44 -10.71 -4.96
CA ALA A 41 26.75 -10.49 -4.34
C ALA A 41 27.87 -10.40 -5.37
N ALA A 42 27.84 -11.20 -6.44
CA ALA A 42 28.80 -11.12 -7.52
C ALA A 42 28.87 -9.73 -8.17
N ALA A 43 27.75 -8.99 -8.20
CA ALA A 43 27.66 -7.66 -8.80
C ALA A 43 27.75 -6.50 -7.78
N SER A 44 27.59 -6.75 -6.48
CA SER A 44 27.38 -5.70 -5.48
C SER A 44 28.27 -5.77 -4.25
N ILE A 45 29.04 -6.85 -4.04
CA ILE A 45 29.81 -7.04 -2.80
C ILE A 45 30.93 -6.01 -2.63
N SER A 46 31.46 -5.48 -3.74
CA SER A 46 32.44 -4.38 -3.73
C SER A 46 31.82 -3.04 -3.31
N ILE A 47 30.50 -2.89 -3.43
CA ILE A 47 29.76 -1.68 -3.02
C ILE A 47 29.31 -1.83 -1.57
N SER A 48 28.51 -2.86 -1.28
CA SER A 48 28.01 -3.15 0.07
C SER A 48 27.32 -4.51 0.15
N VAL A 49 27.59 -5.26 1.21
CA VAL A 49 26.91 -6.53 1.53
C VAL A 49 25.40 -6.36 1.71
N TRP A 50 24.94 -5.17 2.12
CA TRP A 50 23.53 -4.89 2.39
C TRP A 50 22.65 -4.98 1.13
N ILE A 51 23.24 -4.80 -0.05
CA ILE A 51 22.52 -5.01 -1.33
C ILE A 51 22.14 -6.48 -1.47
N SER A 52 23.10 -7.39 -1.27
CA SER A 52 22.86 -8.84 -1.36
C SER A 52 21.89 -9.33 -0.28
N VAL A 53 22.02 -8.80 0.95
CA VAL A 53 21.06 -9.07 2.05
C VAL A 53 19.66 -8.58 1.68
N THR A 54 19.52 -7.43 1.03
CA THR A 54 18.20 -6.93 0.62
C THR A 54 17.61 -7.77 -0.51
N VAL A 55 18.41 -8.22 -1.48
CA VAL A 55 17.96 -9.15 -2.52
C VAL A 55 17.48 -10.47 -1.90
N PHE A 56 18.18 -10.98 -0.89
CA PHE A 56 17.73 -12.15 -0.11
C PHE A 56 16.34 -11.89 0.51
N ILE A 57 16.18 -10.75 1.21
CA ILE A 57 14.92 -10.35 1.85
C ILE A 57 13.78 -10.26 0.81
N VAL A 58 14.02 -9.65 -0.34
CA VAL A 58 13.02 -9.49 -1.40
C VAL A 58 12.59 -10.84 -1.96
N ALA A 59 13.55 -11.71 -2.32
CA ALA A 59 13.27 -13.05 -2.84
C ALA A 59 12.47 -13.88 -1.81
N LEU A 60 12.88 -13.82 -0.54
CA LEU A 60 12.20 -14.54 0.54
C LEU A 60 10.79 -13.99 0.78
N THR A 61 10.62 -12.66 0.71
CA THR A 61 9.33 -11.99 0.90
C THR A 61 8.36 -12.33 -0.22
N VAL A 62 8.80 -12.30 -1.49
CA VAL A 62 7.98 -12.71 -2.64
C VAL A 62 7.59 -14.19 -2.50
N TYR A 63 8.56 -15.07 -2.18
CA TYR A 63 8.27 -16.49 -1.94
C TYR A 63 7.25 -16.68 -0.81
N HIS A 64 7.45 -16.02 0.32
CA HIS A 64 6.58 -16.08 1.48
C HIS A 64 5.17 -15.57 1.15
N MET A 65 5.05 -14.49 0.38
CA MET A 65 3.77 -13.90 -0.04
C MET A 65 2.88 -14.87 -0.82
N VAL A 66 3.49 -15.69 -1.69
CA VAL A 66 2.77 -16.69 -2.51
C VAL A 66 2.00 -17.69 -1.63
N PHE A 67 2.50 -18.00 -0.44
CA PHE A 67 1.84 -18.94 0.48
C PHE A 67 1.01 -18.21 1.55
N ALA A 68 1.54 -17.12 2.10
CA ALA A 68 0.90 -16.35 3.16
C ALA A 68 -0.40 -15.66 2.72
N SER A 69 -0.49 -15.26 1.45
CA SER A 69 -1.68 -14.61 0.88
C SER A 69 -2.97 -15.43 1.02
N ARG A 70 -2.85 -16.76 1.21
CA ARG A 70 -4.00 -17.65 1.46
C ARG A 70 -4.67 -17.44 2.82
N TYR A 71 -3.96 -16.82 3.76
CA TYR A 71 -4.39 -16.63 5.15
C TYR A 71 -4.59 -15.16 5.51
N ILE A 72 -3.79 -14.27 4.90
CA ILE A 72 -3.82 -12.83 5.18
C ILE A 72 -3.76 -12.02 3.88
N VAL A 73 -4.31 -10.81 3.89
CA VAL A 73 -3.97 -9.81 2.86
C VAL A 73 -2.49 -9.45 3.06
N PRO A 74 -1.63 -9.51 2.02
CA PRO A 74 -0.17 -9.40 2.15
C PRO A 74 0.36 -7.97 2.38
N LEU A 75 -0.21 -7.23 3.34
CA LEU A 75 0.27 -5.90 3.74
C LEU A 75 1.74 -5.91 4.20
N PRO A 76 2.16 -6.80 5.13
CA PRO A 76 3.55 -6.83 5.59
C PRO A 76 4.54 -7.04 4.44
N HIS A 77 4.17 -7.90 3.48
CA HIS A 77 4.98 -8.17 2.29
C HIS A 77 5.08 -6.93 1.41
N ALA A 78 3.96 -6.25 1.14
CA ALA A 78 3.97 -5.02 0.36
C ALA A 78 4.86 -3.94 1.02
N ALA A 79 4.73 -3.73 2.32
CA ALA A 79 5.55 -2.77 3.05
C ALA A 79 7.05 -3.09 2.98
N ILE A 80 7.43 -4.37 3.13
CA ILE A 80 8.84 -4.80 3.01
C ILE A 80 9.35 -4.62 1.57
N LEU A 81 8.57 -5.02 0.55
CA LEU A 81 9.00 -4.93 -0.84
C LEU A 81 9.15 -3.48 -1.31
N VAL A 82 8.21 -2.60 -0.94
CA VAL A 82 8.30 -1.16 -1.25
C VAL A 82 9.49 -0.53 -0.53
N SER A 83 9.71 -0.85 0.74
CA SER A 83 10.87 -0.32 1.48
C SER A 83 12.20 -0.82 0.89
N ALA A 84 12.27 -2.09 0.49
CA ALA A 84 13.45 -2.65 -0.16
C ALA A 84 13.74 -1.96 -1.51
N LEU A 85 12.69 -1.72 -2.30
CA LEU A 85 12.79 -0.96 -3.54
C LEU A 85 13.33 0.44 -3.26
N GLN A 86 12.71 1.17 -2.34
CA GLN A 86 12.97 2.60 -2.16
C GLN A 86 14.26 2.90 -1.41
N TYR A 87 14.64 2.11 -0.41
CA TYR A 87 15.83 2.37 0.41
C TYR A 87 17.10 1.73 -0.12
N VAL A 88 17.05 0.60 -0.83
CA VAL A 88 18.28 -0.10 -1.24
C VAL A 88 18.34 -0.35 -2.74
N LEU A 89 17.30 -0.95 -3.33
CA LEU A 89 17.40 -1.37 -4.74
C LEU A 89 17.43 -0.17 -5.71
N ALA A 90 16.66 0.88 -5.45
CA ALA A 90 16.71 2.09 -6.27
C ALA A 90 18.02 2.87 -6.08
N ALA A 91 18.58 2.88 -4.86
CA ALA A 91 19.90 3.46 -4.58
C ALA A 91 21.05 2.66 -5.24
N TRP A 92 20.89 1.33 -5.34
CA TRP A 92 21.81 0.51 -6.13
C TRP A 92 21.62 0.74 -7.63
N ALA A 93 20.39 0.81 -8.12
CA ALA A 93 20.12 1.09 -9.52
C ALA A 93 20.72 2.43 -9.98
N SER A 94 20.81 3.44 -9.09
CA SER A 94 21.40 4.74 -9.44
C SER A 94 22.90 4.68 -9.70
N THR A 95 23.60 3.59 -9.39
CA THR A 95 25.01 3.42 -9.80
C THR A 95 25.14 3.09 -11.29
N PHE A 96 24.10 2.54 -11.90
CA PHE A 96 24.06 2.23 -13.33
C PHE A 96 23.39 3.34 -14.15
N PHE A 97 22.41 4.01 -13.53
CA PHE A 97 21.67 5.12 -14.12
C PHE A 97 21.80 6.35 -13.20
N PRO A 98 22.96 7.05 -13.23
CA PRO A 98 23.21 8.17 -12.34
C PRO A 98 22.19 9.29 -12.56
N PRO A 99 21.78 10.00 -11.50
CA PRO A 99 20.76 11.05 -11.57
C PRO A 99 21.26 12.22 -12.41
N THR A 100 20.38 12.82 -13.20
CA THR A 100 20.68 14.07 -13.93
C THR A 100 20.78 15.28 -13.00
N LEU A 101 20.08 15.24 -11.85
CA LEU A 101 20.17 16.25 -10.80
C LEU A 101 21.39 16.00 -9.91
N LEU A 102 22.41 16.85 -10.01
CA LEU A 102 23.65 16.75 -9.22
C LEU A 102 23.40 16.64 -7.70
N GLY A 103 22.37 17.33 -7.18
CA GLY A 103 22.03 17.28 -5.75
C GLY A 103 21.43 15.94 -5.27
N ALA A 104 21.00 15.07 -6.19
CA ALA A 104 20.54 13.73 -5.92
C ALA A 104 21.61 12.66 -6.17
N ASP A 105 22.77 13.03 -6.74
CA ASP A 105 23.88 12.12 -6.94
C ASP A 105 24.54 11.78 -5.61
N THR A 106 24.23 10.58 -5.13
CA THR A 106 24.75 10.03 -3.88
C THR A 106 25.55 8.76 -4.13
N THR A 107 25.97 8.51 -5.38
CA THR A 107 26.72 7.30 -5.76
C THR A 107 28.01 7.14 -4.97
N THR A 108 28.72 8.24 -4.70
CA THR A 108 29.96 8.25 -3.88
C THR A 108 29.69 8.01 -2.40
N ALA A 109 28.54 8.46 -1.89
CA ALA A 109 28.10 8.28 -0.51
C ALA A 109 27.33 6.96 -0.29
N LEU A 110 27.06 6.20 -1.35
CA LEU A 110 26.23 5.00 -1.29
C LEU A 110 26.71 3.97 -0.26
N PRO A 111 28.00 3.61 -0.17
CA PRO A 111 28.46 2.67 0.85
C PRO A 111 28.18 3.17 2.28
N TYR A 112 28.39 4.47 2.52
CA TYR A 112 28.12 5.12 3.81
C TYR A 112 26.62 5.10 4.14
N TYR A 113 25.77 5.51 3.19
CA TYR A 113 24.32 5.45 3.33
C TYR A 113 23.81 4.03 3.65
N LEU A 114 24.35 3.01 2.97
CA LEU A 114 23.96 1.62 3.19
C LEU A 114 24.36 1.08 4.56
N THR A 115 25.29 1.72 5.27
CA THR A 115 25.57 1.38 6.69
C THR A 115 24.38 1.70 7.61
N TYR A 116 23.49 2.61 7.20
CA TYR A 116 22.24 2.92 7.90
C TYR A 116 21.05 2.20 7.27
N ALA A 117 20.87 2.32 5.95
CA ALA A 117 19.70 1.77 5.26
C ALA A 117 19.62 0.24 5.29
N GLY A 118 20.77 -0.45 5.25
CA GLY A 118 20.83 -1.90 5.37
C GLY A 118 20.27 -2.43 6.70
N PRO A 119 20.79 -1.97 7.85
CA PRO A 119 20.20 -2.30 9.16
C PRO A 119 18.74 -1.84 9.30
N VAL A 120 18.35 -0.69 8.74
CA VAL A 120 16.94 -0.25 8.70
C VAL A 120 16.07 -1.30 8.00
N MET A 121 16.50 -1.80 6.83
CA MET A 121 15.77 -2.86 6.11
C MET A 121 15.59 -4.11 6.95
N LEU A 122 16.64 -4.55 7.65
CA LEU A 122 16.54 -5.70 8.56
C LEU A 122 15.57 -5.42 9.72
N ALA A 123 15.65 -4.24 10.33
CA ALA A 123 14.78 -3.83 11.44
C ALA A 123 13.29 -3.80 11.01
N ILE A 124 12.99 -3.30 9.81
CA ILE A 124 11.63 -3.31 9.24
C ILE A 124 11.11 -4.75 9.09
N VAL A 125 11.92 -5.65 8.50
CA VAL A 125 11.55 -7.06 8.32
C VAL A 125 11.31 -7.74 9.66
N VAL A 126 12.18 -7.51 10.64
CA VAL A 126 12.04 -8.07 11.99
C VAL A 126 10.77 -7.53 12.64
N GLY A 127 10.53 -6.21 12.60
CA GLY A 127 9.34 -5.58 13.19
C GLY A 127 8.03 -6.18 12.66
N TRP A 128 7.89 -6.27 11.33
CA TRP A 128 6.72 -6.89 10.70
C TRP A 128 6.60 -8.38 11.01
N SER A 129 7.71 -9.13 11.01
CA SER A 129 7.71 -10.57 11.29
C SER A 129 7.35 -10.87 12.74
N CYS A 130 7.93 -10.16 13.69
CA CYS A 130 7.64 -10.26 15.13
C CYS A 130 6.16 -10.05 15.41
N ALA A 131 5.52 -9.10 14.72
CA ALA A 131 4.10 -8.86 14.86
C ALA A 131 3.24 -10.07 14.45
N LEU A 132 3.72 -10.94 13.56
CA LEU A 132 2.98 -12.11 13.06
C LEU A 132 3.26 -13.41 13.81
N VAL A 133 4.27 -13.49 14.68
CA VAL A 133 4.67 -14.74 15.38
C VAL A 133 3.52 -15.42 16.13
N ARG A 134 2.59 -14.64 16.69
CA ARG A 134 1.42 -15.14 17.43
C ARG A 134 0.13 -15.17 16.60
N PHE A 135 0.22 -14.93 15.30
CA PHE A 135 -0.94 -15.00 14.43
C PHE A 135 -1.39 -16.46 14.27
N ARG A 136 -2.69 -16.70 14.48
CA ARG A 136 -3.28 -18.04 14.30
C ARG A 136 -3.69 -18.18 12.84
N ASP A 137 -3.22 -19.24 12.20
CA ASP A 137 -3.52 -19.65 10.82
C ASP A 137 -4.95 -20.22 10.68
N ARG A 138 -5.94 -19.48 11.18
CA ARG A 138 -7.35 -19.84 11.08
C ARG A 138 -7.94 -19.29 9.80
N ARG A 139 -8.59 -20.17 9.04
CA ARG A 139 -9.42 -19.75 7.92
C ARG A 139 -10.71 -19.14 8.46
N PRO A 140 -11.05 -17.90 8.08
CA PRO A 140 -12.35 -17.37 8.43
C PRO A 140 -13.46 -18.16 7.74
N PRO A 141 -14.63 -18.28 8.36
CA PRO A 141 -15.82 -18.77 7.68
C PRO A 141 -16.12 -17.91 6.44
N SER A 142 -16.73 -18.52 5.42
CA SER A 142 -17.24 -17.79 4.27
C SER A 142 -18.23 -16.71 4.73
N VAL A 143 -18.14 -15.52 4.13
CA VAL A 143 -19.11 -14.46 4.39
C VAL A 143 -20.46 -14.89 3.82
N VAL A 144 -21.51 -14.86 4.64
CA VAL A 144 -22.88 -15.09 4.18
C VAL A 144 -23.40 -13.81 3.53
N ALA A 145 -23.44 -13.79 2.20
CA ALA A 145 -24.02 -12.69 1.45
C ALA A 145 -25.55 -12.70 1.61
N HIS A 146 -26.12 -11.57 2.03
CA HIS A 146 -27.56 -11.35 2.07
C HIS A 146 -27.89 -9.96 1.52
N SER A 147 -29.13 -9.75 1.07
CA SER A 147 -29.55 -8.54 0.36
C SER A 147 -29.20 -7.24 1.09
N GLY A 148 -29.47 -7.16 2.39
CA GLY A 148 -29.15 -5.98 3.21
C GLY A 148 -27.64 -5.64 3.24
N LEU A 149 -26.76 -6.63 3.36
CA LEU A 149 -25.31 -6.40 3.32
C LEU A 149 -24.86 -5.94 1.94
N LEU A 150 -25.38 -6.58 0.88
CA LEU A 150 -25.04 -6.23 -0.50
C LEU A 150 -25.50 -4.81 -0.86
N LEU A 151 -26.66 -4.39 -0.36
CA LEU A 151 -27.15 -3.02 -0.50
C LEU A 151 -26.24 -2.02 0.21
N GLU A 152 -25.83 -2.30 1.46
CA GLU A 152 -24.92 -1.42 2.20
C GLU A 152 -23.54 -1.29 1.53
N LEU A 153 -23.03 -2.38 0.95
CA LEU A 153 -21.80 -2.35 0.15
C LEU A 153 -21.98 -1.52 -1.14
N ASP A 154 -23.16 -1.56 -1.75
CA ASP A 154 -23.49 -0.72 -2.91
C ASP A 154 -23.62 0.75 -2.54
N ILE A 155 -24.16 1.06 -1.37
CA ILE A 155 -24.21 2.43 -0.84
C ILE A 155 -22.78 2.95 -0.65
N LEU A 156 -21.89 2.17 -0.04
CA LEU A 156 -20.47 2.56 0.11
C LEU A 156 -19.79 2.78 -1.25
N PHE A 157 -20.07 1.91 -2.23
CA PHE A 157 -19.60 2.07 -3.60
C PHE A 157 -20.11 3.38 -4.23
N ALA A 158 -21.42 3.61 -4.22
CA ALA A 158 -22.03 4.76 -4.87
C ALA A 158 -21.66 6.10 -4.19
N VAL A 159 -21.72 6.15 -2.85
CA VAL A 159 -21.32 7.34 -2.07
C VAL A 159 -19.83 7.63 -2.27
N GLY A 160 -18.98 6.61 -2.24
CA GLY A 160 -17.55 6.79 -2.47
C GLY A 160 -17.23 7.24 -3.89
N LEU A 161 -17.94 6.72 -4.90
CA LEU A 161 -17.78 7.18 -6.27
C LEU A 161 -18.24 8.63 -6.44
N GLY A 162 -19.42 8.96 -5.90
CA GLY A 162 -19.96 10.32 -5.91
C GLY A 162 -19.03 11.33 -5.21
N ALA A 163 -18.48 10.97 -4.05
CA ALA A 163 -17.50 11.79 -3.34
C ALA A 163 -16.18 11.95 -4.11
N ALA A 164 -15.75 10.94 -4.86
CA ALA A 164 -14.57 11.05 -5.72
C ALA A 164 -14.78 12.07 -6.84
N PHE A 165 -15.93 12.04 -7.51
CA PHE A 165 -16.28 13.04 -8.53
C PHE A 165 -16.50 14.43 -7.95
N PHE A 166 -17.22 14.53 -6.82
CA PHE A 166 -17.40 15.80 -6.10
C PHE A 166 -16.04 16.41 -5.72
N GLY A 167 -15.12 15.58 -5.23
CA GLY A 167 -13.76 15.98 -4.88
C GLY A 167 -12.99 16.65 -6.02
N ARG A 168 -13.29 16.23 -7.27
CA ARG A 168 -12.68 16.76 -8.49
C ARG A 168 -13.36 18.01 -9.02
N LEU A 169 -14.70 18.07 -8.94
CA LEU A 169 -15.49 19.19 -9.45
C LEU A 169 -15.45 20.42 -8.54
N ALA A 170 -15.20 20.24 -7.25
CA ALA A 170 -15.14 21.32 -6.27
C ALA A 170 -13.74 21.41 -5.61
N PRO A 171 -12.67 21.83 -6.32
CA PRO A 171 -11.30 21.73 -5.83
C PRO A 171 -11.02 22.49 -4.51
N ASN A 172 -11.77 23.55 -4.20
CA ASN A 172 -11.55 24.39 -3.02
C ASN A 172 -12.41 24.00 -1.80
N GLN A 173 -12.29 22.77 -1.33
CA GLN A 173 -13.01 22.28 -0.13
C GLN A 173 -12.34 22.67 1.21
N GLY A 174 -11.20 23.38 1.16
CA GLY A 174 -10.45 23.79 2.34
C GLY A 174 -10.17 22.63 3.31
N SER A 175 -10.63 22.77 4.56
CA SER A 175 -10.42 21.79 5.63
C SER A 175 -11.15 20.45 5.44
N LEU A 176 -12.16 20.39 4.56
CA LEU A 176 -12.96 19.18 4.31
C LEU A 176 -12.36 18.26 3.22
N SER A 177 -11.38 18.74 2.46
CA SER A 177 -10.71 17.99 1.37
C SER A 177 -10.29 16.58 1.79
N PHE A 178 -9.68 16.44 2.97
CA PHE A 178 -9.24 15.14 3.47
C PHE A 178 -10.40 14.22 3.86
N LEU A 179 -11.50 14.76 4.40
CA LEU A 179 -12.69 13.98 4.70
C LEU A 179 -13.32 13.47 3.40
N VAL A 180 -13.43 14.32 2.37
CA VAL A 180 -13.94 13.92 1.07
C VAL A 180 -13.06 12.84 0.44
N LEU A 181 -11.73 12.92 0.60
CA LEU A 181 -10.82 11.85 0.18
C LEU A 181 -11.09 10.51 0.89
N LEU A 182 -11.33 10.53 2.20
CA LEU A 182 -11.68 9.33 2.96
C LEU A 182 -13.06 8.77 2.55
N VAL A 183 -14.07 9.63 2.39
CA VAL A 183 -15.40 9.21 1.92
C VAL A 183 -15.32 8.66 0.50
N ALA A 184 -14.53 9.27 -0.37
CA ALA A 184 -14.28 8.77 -1.71
C ALA A 184 -13.71 7.35 -1.66
N SER A 185 -12.76 7.10 -0.76
CA SER A 185 -12.08 5.81 -0.61
C SER A 185 -13.00 4.66 -0.15
N LEU A 186 -14.21 4.97 0.32
CA LEU A 186 -15.22 3.95 0.65
C LEU A 186 -15.66 3.12 -0.55
N ARG A 187 -15.47 3.64 -1.78
CA ARG A 187 -15.74 2.88 -3.01
C ARG A 187 -14.99 1.55 -3.05
N TYR A 188 -13.77 1.54 -2.52
CA TYR A 188 -12.95 0.34 -2.44
C TYR A 188 -13.47 -0.65 -1.39
N ILE A 189 -13.97 -0.18 -0.23
CA ILE A 189 -14.61 -1.06 0.76
C ILE A 189 -15.83 -1.76 0.16
N GLY A 190 -16.68 -1.03 -0.58
CA GLY A 190 -17.85 -1.60 -1.25
C GLY A 190 -17.48 -2.70 -2.25
N VAL A 191 -16.49 -2.42 -3.11
CA VAL A 191 -15.99 -3.39 -4.11
C VAL A 191 -15.33 -4.60 -3.45
N TYR A 192 -14.38 -4.36 -2.53
CA TYR A 192 -13.63 -5.42 -1.86
C TYR A 192 -14.53 -6.26 -0.97
N GLY A 193 -15.52 -5.66 -0.30
CA GLY A 193 -16.51 -6.38 0.49
C GLY A 193 -17.34 -7.34 -0.36
N ARG A 194 -17.79 -6.92 -1.55
CA ARG A 194 -18.51 -7.81 -2.48
C ARG A 194 -17.61 -8.92 -3.02
N MET A 195 -16.37 -8.60 -3.38
CA MET A 195 -15.37 -9.57 -3.84
C MET A 195 -15.10 -10.63 -2.77
N ILE A 196 -14.87 -10.23 -1.52
CA ILE A 196 -14.65 -11.14 -0.38
C ILE A 196 -15.90 -11.96 -0.07
N ALA A 197 -17.09 -11.39 -0.25
CA ALA A 197 -18.36 -12.10 -0.10
C ALA A 197 -18.65 -13.09 -1.24
N GLY A 198 -17.86 -13.09 -2.32
CA GLY A 198 -18.11 -13.91 -3.51
C GLY A 198 -19.45 -13.56 -4.18
N ALA A 199 -19.96 -12.34 -3.97
CA ALA A 199 -21.26 -11.92 -4.48
C ALA A 199 -21.10 -11.37 -5.90
N PRO A 200 -22.05 -11.61 -6.81
CA PRO A 200 -21.94 -11.18 -8.21
C PRO A 200 -21.83 -9.66 -8.35
N GLY A 201 -21.15 -9.22 -9.42
CA GLY A 201 -21.03 -7.82 -9.80
C GLY A 201 -19.91 -7.06 -9.09
N TRP A 202 -19.03 -7.73 -8.36
CA TRP A 202 -17.80 -7.10 -7.87
C TRP A 202 -16.87 -6.74 -9.03
N GLU A 203 -16.90 -7.50 -10.13
CA GLU A 203 -16.04 -7.36 -11.31
C GLU A 203 -16.25 -6.00 -11.99
N TRP A 204 -17.48 -5.70 -12.39
CA TRP A 204 -17.77 -4.46 -13.10
C TRP A 204 -17.61 -3.24 -12.20
N ARG A 205 -17.91 -3.35 -10.89
CA ARG A 205 -17.67 -2.26 -9.94
C ARG A 205 -16.18 -2.00 -9.79
N LEU A 206 -15.36 -3.06 -9.74
CA LEU A 206 -13.91 -2.92 -9.72
C LEU A 206 -13.41 -2.23 -10.99
N VAL A 207 -13.90 -2.65 -12.17
CA VAL A 207 -13.57 -2.00 -13.44
C VAL A 207 -13.92 -0.51 -13.40
N ILE A 208 -15.12 -0.14 -12.95
CA ILE A 208 -15.51 1.27 -12.81
C ILE A 208 -14.56 2.03 -11.89
N VAL A 209 -14.25 1.49 -10.72
CA VAL A 209 -13.35 2.17 -9.76
C VAL A 209 -11.95 2.34 -10.33
N LEU A 210 -11.38 1.31 -10.96
CA LEU A 210 -10.03 1.36 -11.53
C LEU A 210 -9.96 2.28 -12.77
N VAL A 211 -10.97 2.24 -13.65
CA VAL A 211 -11.05 3.16 -14.79
C VAL A 211 -11.19 4.61 -14.30
N ALA A 212 -12.05 4.86 -13.31
CA ALA A 212 -12.16 6.18 -12.71
C ALA A 212 -10.81 6.63 -12.11
N GLU A 213 -10.10 5.74 -11.41
CA GLU A 213 -8.78 6.03 -10.83
C GLU A 213 -7.74 6.36 -11.91
N ILE A 214 -7.73 5.62 -13.03
CA ILE A 214 -6.84 5.91 -14.18
C ILE A 214 -7.16 7.29 -14.76
N LEU A 215 -8.43 7.59 -15.02
CA LEU A 215 -8.85 8.89 -15.55
C LEU A 215 -8.47 10.03 -14.59
N PHE A 216 -8.68 9.84 -13.29
CA PHE A 216 -8.29 10.79 -12.26
C PHE A 216 -6.76 10.97 -12.15
N ALA A 217 -6.00 9.90 -12.30
CA ALA A 217 -4.55 9.93 -12.26
C ALA A 217 -3.97 10.66 -13.48
N VAL A 218 -4.51 10.36 -14.66
CA VAL A 218 -4.16 11.00 -15.94
C VAL A 218 -4.46 12.50 -15.88
N ASN A 219 -5.71 12.87 -15.58
CA ASN A 219 -6.15 14.27 -15.59
C ASN A 219 -5.34 15.16 -14.61
N ALA A 220 -4.87 14.57 -13.51
CA ALA A 220 -4.11 15.27 -12.49
C ALA A 220 -2.58 15.16 -12.66
N ALA A 221 -2.10 14.35 -13.61
CA ALA A 221 -0.70 13.90 -13.64
C ALA A 221 -0.19 13.34 -12.29
N MET A 222 -1.07 12.68 -11.52
CA MET A 222 -0.81 12.15 -10.17
C MET A 222 -1.16 10.66 -10.10
N PHE A 223 -0.19 9.81 -10.42
CA PHE A 223 -0.35 8.36 -10.47
C PHE A 223 -0.19 7.65 -9.13
N HIS A 224 0.18 8.36 -8.08
CA HIS A 224 0.47 7.75 -6.79
C HIS A 224 -0.76 7.04 -6.15
N PRO A 225 -1.96 7.65 -6.12
CA PRO A 225 -3.17 6.97 -5.65
C PRO A 225 -3.50 5.71 -6.46
N LEU A 226 -3.33 5.75 -7.79
CA LEU A 226 -3.55 4.61 -8.68
C LEU A 226 -2.62 3.44 -8.33
N LEU A 227 -1.33 3.72 -8.08
CA LEU A 227 -0.36 2.71 -7.70
C LEU A 227 -0.72 2.04 -6.36
N LEU A 228 -1.05 2.83 -5.34
CA LEU A 228 -1.42 2.30 -4.03
C LEU A 228 -2.72 1.49 -4.10
N TRP A 229 -3.78 2.02 -4.73
CA TRP A 229 -5.04 1.28 -4.86
C TRP A 229 -4.92 0.06 -5.77
N GLY A 230 -4.08 0.10 -6.81
CA GLY A 230 -3.75 -1.05 -7.65
C GLY A 230 -3.05 -2.15 -6.84
N MET A 231 -2.05 -1.78 -6.03
CA MET A 231 -1.36 -2.70 -5.13
C MET A 231 -2.31 -3.30 -4.09
N TRP A 232 -3.17 -2.49 -3.47
CA TRP A 232 -4.18 -2.97 -2.52
C TRP A 232 -5.21 -3.89 -3.18
N THR A 233 -5.65 -3.57 -4.39
CA THR A 233 -6.53 -4.42 -5.19
C THR A 233 -5.89 -5.77 -5.45
N LEU A 234 -4.62 -5.79 -5.87
CA LEU A 234 -3.85 -7.03 -6.03
C LEU A 234 -3.78 -7.80 -4.72
N ALA A 235 -3.47 -7.14 -3.60
CA ALA A 235 -3.37 -7.78 -2.29
C ALA A 235 -4.69 -8.46 -1.86
N VAL A 236 -5.84 -7.80 -2.02
CA VAL A 236 -7.16 -8.38 -1.72
C VAL A 236 -7.55 -9.46 -2.74
N PHE A 237 -7.19 -9.30 -4.01
CA PHE A 237 -7.41 -10.31 -5.06
C PHE A 237 -6.64 -11.61 -4.75
N LEU A 238 -5.36 -11.50 -4.38
CA LEU A 238 -4.53 -12.64 -3.99
C LEU A 238 -5.15 -13.40 -2.82
N TYR A 239 -5.68 -12.67 -1.83
CA TYR A 239 -6.38 -13.26 -0.69
C TYR A 239 -7.70 -13.95 -1.08
N SER A 240 -8.51 -13.29 -1.90
CA SER A 240 -9.86 -13.76 -2.26
C SER A 240 -9.81 -15.00 -3.15
N PHE A 241 -9.00 -14.96 -4.21
CA PHE A 241 -9.00 -15.98 -5.27
C PHE A 241 -7.89 -17.01 -5.15
N ARG A 242 -6.84 -16.73 -4.34
CA ARG A 242 -5.72 -17.66 -4.11
C ARG A 242 -5.14 -18.21 -5.42
N PRO A 243 -4.80 -17.32 -6.37
CA PRO A 243 -4.45 -17.74 -7.71
C PRO A 243 -3.17 -18.59 -7.69
N SER A 244 -2.95 -19.36 -8.76
CA SER A 244 -1.76 -20.19 -8.87
C SER A 244 -0.48 -19.34 -8.80
N ARG A 245 0.64 -19.93 -8.37
CA ARG A 245 1.92 -19.21 -8.24
C ARG A 245 2.31 -18.48 -9.53
N ARG A 246 1.99 -19.06 -10.69
CA ARG A 246 2.21 -18.47 -12.01
C ARG A 246 1.51 -17.13 -12.18
N VAL A 247 0.23 -17.05 -11.79
CA VAL A 247 -0.56 -15.81 -11.87
C VAL A 247 -0.01 -14.75 -10.92
N ILE A 248 0.45 -15.14 -9.73
CA ILE A 248 1.09 -14.20 -8.79
C ILE A 248 2.36 -13.62 -9.42
N PHE A 249 3.23 -14.46 -10.01
CA PHE A 249 4.42 -14.00 -10.71
C PHE A 249 4.11 -13.09 -11.89
N ILE A 250 3.11 -13.45 -12.72
CA ILE A 250 2.66 -12.60 -13.83
C ILE A 250 2.16 -11.24 -13.30
N GLY A 251 1.38 -11.23 -12.22
CA GLY A 251 0.89 -9.99 -11.61
C GLY A 251 2.02 -9.11 -11.07
N LEU A 252 3.06 -9.69 -10.48
CA LEU A 252 4.24 -8.95 -10.03
C LEU A 252 5.05 -8.40 -11.20
N ILE A 253 5.23 -9.17 -12.27
CA ILE A 253 5.89 -8.70 -13.50
C ILE A 253 5.09 -7.55 -14.12
N ALA A 254 3.76 -7.69 -14.20
CA ALA A 254 2.88 -6.65 -14.71
C ALA A 254 2.98 -5.36 -13.87
N ALA A 255 3.09 -5.47 -12.54
CA ALA A 255 3.33 -4.32 -11.66
C ALA A 255 4.71 -3.69 -11.89
N CYS A 256 5.77 -4.48 -12.08
CA CYS A 256 7.10 -3.96 -12.40
C CYS A 256 7.14 -3.25 -13.76
N VAL A 257 6.36 -3.73 -14.75
CA VAL A 257 6.25 -3.11 -16.09
C VAL A 257 5.37 -1.86 -16.07
N SER A 258 4.31 -1.82 -15.25
CA SER A 258 3.44 -0.65 -15.20
C SER A 258 4.08 0.56 -14.53
N LEU A 259 5.02 0.36 -13.59
CA LEU A 259 5.68 1.44 -12.87
C LEU A 259 6.47 2.40 -13.78
N PRO A 260 7.37 1.93 -14.68
CA PRO A 260 8.01 2.80 -15.65
C PRO A 260 7.02 3.46 -16.61
N ALA A 261 6.06 2.69 -17.14
CA ALA A 261 5.08 3.22 -18.09
C ALA A 261 4.25 4.39 -17.53
N LEU A 262 3.85 4.30 -16.25
CA LEU A 262 3.15 5.37 -15.55
C LEU A 262 4.03 6.61 -15.37
N GLN A 263 5.32 6.41 -15.12
CA GLN A 263 6.27 7.49 -14.93
C GLN A 263 6.58 8.23 -16.23
N GLU A 264 6.70 7.49 -17.34
CA GLU A 264 6.93 8.08 -18.66
C GLU A 264 5.71 8.90 -19.10
N ALA A 265 4.51 8.35 -18.95
CA ALA A 265 3.29 9.07 -19.25
C ALA A 265 3.17 10.35 -18.41
N LYS A 266 3.53 10.29 -17.12
CA LYS A 266 3.57 11.46 -16.24
C LYS A 266 4.54 12.53 -16.73
N TRP A 267 5.73 12.12 -17.15
CA TRP A 267 6.79 13.03 -17.60
C TRP A 267 6.36 13.75 -18.89
N ARG A 268 5.89 13.00 -19.89
CA ARG A 268 5.40 13.57 -21.16
C ARG A 268 4.16 14.45 -20.98
N PHE A 269 3.23 14.02 -20.14
CA PHE A 269 1.99 14.77 -19.91
C PHE A 269 2.23 16.10 -19.20
N ARG A 270 3.23 16.19 -18.32
CA ARG A 270 3.62 17.47 -17.71
C ARG A 270 4.20 18.43 -18.75
N GLY A 271 5.03 17.94 -19.67
CA GLY A 271 5.52 18.75 -20.79
C GLY A 271 4.39 19.35 -21.64
N SER A 272 3.35 18.57 -21.94
CA SER A 272 2.19 19.09 -22.69
C SER A 272 1.32 20.07 -21.88
N LEU A 273 1.24 19.92 -20.55
CA LEU A 273 0.49 20.84 -19.70
C LEU A 273 1.16 22.22 -19.60
N ASP A 274 2.48 22.25 -19.52
CA ASP A 274 3.22 23.51 -19.46
C ASP A 274 3.01 24.34 -20.76
N GLU A 275 2.87 23.67 -21.90
CA GLU A 275 2.52 24.30 -23.19
C GLU A 275 1.05 24.78 -23.23
N GLU A 276 0.09 24.01 -22.70
CA GLU A 276 -1.33 24.41 -22.64
C GLU A 276 -1.56 25.60 -21.70
N VAL A 277 -0.92 25.62 -20.53
CA VAL A 277 -1.03 26.73 -19.56
C VAL A 277 -0.44 28.02 -20.14
N ALA A 278 0.64 27.91 -20.92
CA ALA A 278 1.20 29.05 -21.65
C ALA A 278 0.22 29.64 -22.69
N ASN A 279 -0.69 28.82 -23.23
CA ASN A 279 -1.67 29.22 -24.25
C ASN A 279 -2.98 29.78 -23.67
N GLY A 280 -3.20 29.73 -22.36
CA GLY A 280 -4.33 30.39 -21.70
C GLY A 280 -5.70 29.72 -21.89
N ASP A 281 -5.75 28.40 -22.15
CA ASP A 281 -7.01 27.68 -22.37
C ASP A 281 -7.86 27.57 -21.10
N ASP A 282 -9.12 28.01 -21.19
CA ASP A 282 -10.11 27.89 -20.12
C ASP A 282 -10.48 26.41 -19.83
N PHE A 283 -10.67 26.10 -18.55
CA PHE A 283 -10.99 24.74 -18.09
C PHE A 283 -12.47 24.40 -18.36
N ASN A 284 -12.74 23.67 -19.44
CA ASN A 284 -14.07 23.18 -19.85
C ASN A 284 -14.11 21.64 -19.92
N PHE A 285 -15.30 21.06 -20.05
CA PHE A 285 -15.48 19.60 -20.15
C PHE A 285 -14.75 19.00 -21.37
N GLU A 286 -14.75 19.73 -22.49
CA GLU A 286 -14.05 19.32 -23.72
C GLU A 286 -12.52 19.27 -23.52
N THR A 287 -11.93 20.24 -22.81
CA THR A 287 -10.50 20.22 -22.49
C THR A 287 -10.17 19.11 -21.49
N SER A 288 -11.07 18.79 -20.54
CA SER A 288 -10.91 17.64 -19.64
C SER A 288 -10.96 16.28 -20.37
N LEU A 289 -11.84 16.13 -21.36
CA LEU A 289 -11.91 14.91 -22.19
C LEU A 289 -10.69 14.80 -23.10
N GLY A 290 -10.28 15.88 -23.77
CA GLY A 290 -9.06 15.92 -24.58
C GLY A 290 -7.82 15.49 -23.79
N ARG A 291 -7.63 16.06 -22.60
CA ARG A 291 -6.56 15.67 -21.66
C ARG A 291 -6.59 14.19 -21.29
N SER A 292 -7.79 13.65 -21.05
CA SER A 292 -7.95 12.24 -20.72
C SER A 292 -7.55 11.33 -21.89
N ILE A 293 -7.91 11.71 -23.12
CA ILE A 293 -7.53 10.97 -24.34
C ILE A 293 -6.02 11.03 -24.55
N THR A 294 -5.42 12.21 -24.51
CA THR A 294 -3.96 12.39 -24.67
C THR A 294 -3.20 11.60 -23.61
N GLY A 295 -3.60 11.70 -22.34
CA GLY A 295 -2.90 10.97 -21.29
C GLY A 295 -3.11 9.46 -21.35
N LEU A 296 -4.25 8.96 -21.85
CA LEU A 296 -4.42 7.52 -22.13
C LEU A 296 -3.51 7.05 -23.28
N GLN A 297 -3.32 7.88 -24.32
CA GLN A 297 -2.38 7.59 -25.40
C GLN A 297 -0.94 7.54 -24.87
N LEU A 298 -0.52 8.53 -24.08
CA LEU A 298 0.83 8.56 -23.48
C LEU A 298 1.07 7.38 -22.53
N LEU A 299 0.05 6.93 -21.79
CA LEU A 299 0.12 5.70 -21.00
C LEU A 299 0.30 4.46 -21.87
N ALA A 300 -0.43 4.35 -22.98
CA ALA A 300 -0.30 3.24 -23.91
C ALA A 300 1.10 3.20 -24.55
N ASP A 301 1.61 4.37 -24.94
CA ASP A 301 2.97 4.51 -25.50
C ASP A 301 4.04 4.15 -24.47
N GLY A 302 3.90 4.63 -23.21
CA GLY A 302 4.81 4.28 -22.12
C GLY A 302 4.79 2.79 -21.80
N LEU A 303 3.62 2.15 -21.85
CA LEU A 303 3.50 0.69 -21.71
C LEU A 303 4.18 -0.04 -22.85
N TRP A 304 3.97 0.40 -24.09
CA TRP A 304 4.60 -0.18 -25.27
C TRP A 304 6.13 -0.08 -25.22
N GLN A 305 6.67 1.09 -24.86
CA GLN A 305 8.11 1.29 -24.68
C GLN A 305 8.68 0.42 -23.57
N THR A 306 7.97 0.28 -22.45
CA THR A 306 8.43 -0.56 -21.34
C THR A 306 8.44 -2.05 -21.73
N ILE A 307 7.41 -2.53 -22.43
CA ILE A 307 7.31 -3.92 -22.89
C ILE A 307 8.36 -4.23 -23.97
N THR A 308 8.62 -3.28 -24.88
CA THR A 308 9.63 -3.41 -25.94
C THR A 308 11.05 -3.10 -25.48
N LEU A 309 11.24 -2.74 -24.20
CA LEU A 309 12.51 -2.35 -23.59
C LEU A 309 13.19 -1.16 -24.28
N GLN A 310 12.40 -0.29 -24.92
CA GLN A 310 12.86 0.94 -25.57
C GLN A 310 12.85 2.11 -24.57
N LEU A 311 13.58 1.95 -23.46
CA LEU A 311 13.66 2.93 -22.38
C LEU A 311 14.90 3.80 -22.59
N SER A 312 14.74 5.13 -22.62
CA SER A 312 15.88 6.04 -22.75
C SER A 312 16.73 6.05 -21.46
N PRO A 313 18.06 6.27 -21.56
CA PRO A 313 18.91 6.43 -20.39
C PRO A 313 18.45 7.55 -19.44
N GLU A 314 17.95 8.65 -20.00
CA GLU A 314 17.43 9.80 -19.24
C GLU A 314 16.18 9.42 -18.45
N PHE A 315 15.27 8.66 -19.06
CA PHE A 315 14.09 8.14 -18.40
C PHE A 315 14.44 7.17 -17.27
N LEU A 316 15.40 6.27 -17.49
CA LEU A 316 15.89 5.34 -16.47
C LEU A 316 16.55 6.09 -15.30
N SER A 317 17.29 7.15 -15.58
CA SER A 317 17.89 8.05 -14.57
C SER A 317 16.82 8.76 -13.72
N ASP A 318 15.82 9.41 -14.34
CA ASP A 318 14.73 10.08 -13.62
C ASP A 318 13.89 9.09 -12.81
N THR A 319 13.52 7.96 -13.41
CA THR A 319 12.77 6.89 -12.74
C THR A 319 13.51 6.38 -11.51
N THR A 320 14.79 6.08 -11.66
CA THR A 320 15.63 5.60 -10.56
C THR A 320 15.72 6.64 -9.45
N THR A 321 15.93 7.91 -9.80
CA THR A 321 15.99 9.02 -8.84
C THR A 321 14.69 9.17 -8.04
N ARG A 322 13.54 9.01 -8.68
CA ARG A 322 12.22 9.12 -8.04
C ARG A 322 11.94 8.02 -7.03
N TYR A 323 12.31 6.78 -7.35
CA TYR A 323 12.12 5.66 -6.43
C TYR A 323 13.22 5.58 -5.37
N ASN A 324 14.37 6.21 -5.61
CA ASN A 324 15.49 6.24 -4.66
C ASN A 324 15.22 7.23 -3.52
N GLN A 325 14.76 6.73 -2.37
CA GLN A 325 14.67 7.53 -1.15
C GLN A 325 16.04 7.72 -0.47
N GLY A 326 17.04 6.95 -0.89
CA GLY A 326 18.37 6.98 -0.31
C GLY A 326 19.09 8.31 -0.49
N TRP A 327 18.85 9.05 -1.58
CA TRP A 327 19.50 10.35 -1.73
C TRP A 327 18.99 11.38 -0.70
N ILE A 328 17.70 11.37 -0.38
CA ILE A 328 17.11 12.23 0.66
C ILE A 328 17.68 11.84 2.03
N VAL A 329 17.66 10.55 2.37
CA VAL A 329 18.19 10.07 3.66
C VAL A 329 19.69 10.36 3.78
N THR A 330 20.46 10.21 2.70
CA THR A 330 21.88 10.57 2.68
C THR A 330 22.09 12.04 3.02
N ARG A 331 21.26 12.94 2.48
CA ARG A 331 21.32 14.36 2.85
C ARG A 331 21.07 14.57 4.33
N VAL A 332 20.06 13.91 4.91
CA VAL A 332 19.80 13.97 6.35
C VAL A 332 21.01 13.47 7.15
N MET A 333 21.62 12.36 6.72
CA MET A 333 22.80 11.79 7.39
C MET A 333 24.04 12.70 7.35
N LEU A 334 24.14 13.56 6.34
CA LEU A 334 25.23 14.53 6.21
C LEU A 334 24.91 15.86 6.92
N PHE A 335 23.63 16.22 7.02
CA PHE A 335 23.18 17.49 7.60
C PHE A 335 22.95 17.39 9.11
N VAL A 336 22.46 16.27 9.61
CA VAL A 336 22.22 16.00 11.04
C VAL A 336 23.26 14.99 11.54
N PRO A 337 24.03 15.28 12.60
CA PRO A 337 23.93 16.42 13.50
C PRO A 337 24.88 17.59 13.14
N ALA A 338 25.50 17.57 11.96
CA ALA A 338 26.59 18.48 11.61
C ALA A 338 26.17 19.95 11.52
N VAL A 339 24.94 20.22 11.06
CA VAL A 339 24.36 21.56 10.90
C VAL A 339 23.15 21.76 11.79
N GLU A 340 22.18 20.83 11.72
CA GLU A 340 20.99 20.83 12.58
C GLU A 340 21.15 19.74 13.65
N PRO A 341 20.88 20.03 14.94
CA PRO A 341 20.91 19.01 15.99
C PRO A 341 19.82 17.95 15.79
N TYR A 342 19.97 16.81 16.47
CA TYR A 342 18.93 15.79 16.48
C TYR A 342 17.62 16.37 17.04
N ALA A 343 16.49 15.93 16.47
CA ALA A 343 15.16 16.38 16.86
C ALA A 343 14.66 15.75 18.18
N GLU A 344 15.34 14.71 18.69
CA GLU A 344 15.08 14.08 19.99
C GLU A 344 13.62 13.64 20.22
N GLY A 345 12.92 13.22 19.16
CA GLY A 345 11.54 12.76 19.21
C GLY A 345 10.49 13.87 19.02
N ALA A 346 10.89 15.12 18.82
CA ALA A 346 9.97 16.24 18.64
C ALA A 346 9.01 16.03 17.45
N THR A 347 9.52 15.59 16.30
CA THR A 347 8.69 15.41 15.10
C THR A 347 7.67 14.28 15.28
N LEU A 348 8.03 13.22 16.01
CA LEU A 348 7.12 12.12 16.34
C LEU A 348 6.03 12.59 17.30
N ARG A 349 6.39 13.37 18.31
CA ARG A 349 5.42 13.92 19.27
C ARG A 349 4.40 14.81 18.57
N GLU A 350 4.87 15.70 17.70
CA GLU A 350 4.02 16.58 16.88
C GLU A 350 3.11 15.77 15.95
N SER A 351 3.65 14.73 15.31
CA SER A 351 2.88 13.81 14.46
C SER A 351 1.72 13.14 15.21
N VAL A 352 1.96 12.65 16.44
CA VAL A 352 0.91 12.03 17.28
C VAL A 352 -0.17 13.05 17.66
N ILE A 353 0.22 14.24 18.08
CA ILE A 353 -0.71 15.32 18.44
C ILE A 353 -1.55 15.73 17.22
N ALA A 354 -0.91 15.88 16.06
CA ALA A 354 -1.57 16.27 14.82
C ALA A 354 -2.55 15.21 14.30
N ALA A 355 -2.24 13.92 14.46
CA ALA A 355 -3.09 12.82 14.03
C ALA A 355 -4.40 12.74 14.84
N VAL A 356 -4.34 13.03 16.14
CA VAL A 356 -5.50 12.91 17.05
C VAL A 356 -6.38 14.16 17.03
N LEU A 357 -5.78 15.36 17.02
CA LEU A 357 -6.55 16.60 17.13
C LEU A 357 -7.20 16.98 15.78
N PRO A 358 -8.51 17.30 15.71
CA PRO A 358 -9.12 17.83 14.51
C PRO A 358 -8.56 19.21 14.15
N ARG A 359 -8.53 19.56 12.86
CA ARG A 359 -8.03 20.88 12.39
C ARG A 359 -8.83 22.05 12.95
N VAL A 360 -10.12 21.85 13.23
CA VAL A 360 -10.99 22.86 13.85
C VAL A 360 -10.49 23.27 15.25
N ALA A 361 -9.88 22.34 15.99
CA ALA A 361 -9.37 22.59 17.35
C ALA A 361 -7.93 23.11 17.39
N ALA A 362 -7.23 23.16 16.24
CA ALA A 362 -5.89 23.71 16.13
C ALA A 362 -5.63 24.09 14.66
N PRO A 363 -5.97 25.34 14.27
CA PRO A 363 -5.85 25.84 12.92
C PRO A 363 -4.39 26.03 12.49
N ASP A 364 -3.51 26.44 13.40
CA ASP A 364 -2.09 26.74 13.16
C ASP A 364 -1.18 25.50 13.15
N LYS A 365 -1.77 24.31 12.92
CA LYS A 365 -0.99 23.08 12.83
C LYS A 365 -0.04 23.15 11.65
N LEU A 366 1.19 22.68 11.89
CA LEU A 366 2.16 22.26 10.88
C LEU A 366 1.43 21.75 9.63
N GLN A 367 1.66 22.43 8.51
CA GLN A 367 1.13 21.97 7.24
C GLN A 367 1.74 20.60 6.97
N ALA A 368 0.90 19.56 6.93
CA ALA A 368 1.32 18.26 6.47
C ALA A 368 1.80 18.39 5.02
N GLY A 369 3.06 18.08 4.76
CA GLY A 369 3.65 18.27 3.43
C GLY A 369 5.17 18.19 3.33
N GLY A 370 5.90 17.85 4.40
CA GLY A 370 7.34 17.59 4.36
C GLY A 370 8.26 18.78 4.08
N HIS A 371 7.78 19.90 3.54
CA HIS A 371 8.60 21.05 3.17
C HIS A 371 9.44 21.57 4.35
N GLU A 372 8.80 21.80 5.49
CA GLU A 372 9.49 22.29 6.69
C GLU A 372 10.54 21.29 7.19
N LEU A 373 10.22 19.99 7.16
CA LEU A 373 11.14 18.93 7.56
C LEU A 373 12.31 18.78 6.58
N MET A 374 12.07 18.97 5.29
CA MET A 374 13.10 18.95 4.24
C MET A 374 14.05 20.14 4.35
N ALA A 375 13.52 21.35 4.57
CA ALA A 375 14.32 22.54 4.80
C ALA A 375 15.19 22.37 6.06
N ARG A 376 14.55 21.94 7.16
CA ARG A 376 15.21 21.85 8.47
C ARG A 376 16.20 20.70 8.59
N TYR A 377 15.90 19.51 8.10
CA TYR A 377 16.74 18.31 8.36
C TYR A 377 17.48 17.79 7.12
N ALA A 378 17.10 18.20 5.91
CA ALA A 378 17.82 17.85 4.67
C ALA A 378 18.51 19.06 4.01
N GLY A 379 18.41 20.25 4.63
CA GLY A 379 18.97 21.50 4.11
C GLY A 379 18.50 21.81 2.70
N MET A 380 17.23 21.53 2.39
CA MET A 380 16.67 21.67 1.05
C MET A 380 15.35 22.44 1.10
N GLU A 381 15.37 23.65 0.55
CA GLU A 381 14.16 24.42 0.26
C GLU A 381 13.47 23.84 -0.98
N LEU A 382 12.19 23.53 -0.84
CA LEU A 382 11.36 23.02 -1.92
C LEU A 382 10.54 24.14 -2.54
N GLY A 383 10.44 24.15 -3.87
CA GLY A 383 9.52 25.06 -4.56
C GLY A 383 8.07 24.78 -4.19
N GLU A 384 7.19 25.78 -4.33
CA GLU A 384 5.78 25.70 -3.90
C GLU A 384 5.00 24.53 -4.53
N SER A 385 5.40 24.07 -5.72
CA SER A 385 4.78 22.96 -6.44
C SER A 385 5.44 21.58 -6.19
N THR A 386 6.51 21.51 -5.41
CA THR A 386 7.31 20.29 -5.20
C THR A 386 7.08 19.70 -3.82
N SER A 387 6.20 18.71 -3.70
CA SER A 387 6.01 17.98 -2.45
C SER A 387 6.99 16.80 -2.36
N MET A 388 7.81 16.80 -1.31
CA MET A 388 8.76 15.74 -0.96
C MET A 388 8.89 15.67 0.57
N ASN A 389 9.07 14.46 1.10
CA ASN A 389 9.21 14.23 2.53
C ASN A 389 10.54 13.49 2.81
N LEU A 390 10.98 13.53 4.07
CA LEU A 390 12.17 12.78 4.52
C LEU A 390 12.00 11.25 4.43
N GLY A 391 10.74 10.78 4.36
CA GLY A 391 10.36 9.40 4.64
C GLY A 391 10.60 9.04 6.11
N TYR A 392 9.92 8.01 6.60
CA TYR A 392 10.05 7.64 8.02
C TYR A 392 11.49 7.26 8.41
N ALA A 393 12.30 6.64 7.52
CA ALA A 393 13.68 6.31 7.85
C ALA A 393 14.60 7.54 7.98
N GLY A 394 14.40 8.57 7.13
CA GLY A 394 15.11 9.83 7.23
C GLY A 394 14.69 10.61 8.47
N GLU A 395 13.39 10.67 8.74
CA GLU A 395 12.85 11.30 9.95
C GLU A 395 13.36 10.62 11.24
N MET A 396 13.40 9.29 11.29
CA MET A 396 13.93 8.55 12.45
C MET A 396 15.44 8.78 12.64
N TYR A 397 16.20 8.93 11.55
CA TYR A 397 17.61 9.32 11.65
C TYR A 397 17.75 10.73 12.22
N ALA A 398 16.96 11.69 11.71
CA ALA A 398 16.97 13.06 12.20
C ALA A 398 16.62 13.17 13.69
N ASN A 399 15.80 12.24 14.21
CA ASN A 399 15.45 12.22 15.64
C ASN A 399 16.48 11.52 16.52
N PHE A 400 17.05 10.40 16.07
CA PHE A 400 17.75 9.47 16.97
C PHE A 400 19.12 9.00 16.47
N GLY A 401 19.60 9.55 15.35
CA GLY A 401 20.88 9.20 14.74
C GLY A 401 20.93 7.77 14.19
N PRO A 402 22.14 7.24 13.92
CA PRO A 402 22.30 5.99 13.17
C PRO A 402 21.73 4.77 13.89
N VAL A 403 22.06 4.57 15.17
CA VAL A 403 21.59 3.39 15.93
C VAL A 403 20.14 3.55 16.37
N GLY A 404 19.80 4.72 16.94
CA GLY A 404 18.45 4.99 17.39
C GLY A 404 17.44 5.02 16.24
N GLY A 405 17.83 5.55 15.07
CA GLY A 405 16.99 5.57 13.87
C GLY A 405 16.65 4.16 13.36
N VAL A 406 17.61 3.25 13.36
CA VAL A 406 17.39 1.83 13.00
C VAL A 406 16.39 1.18 13.95
N LEU A 407 16.59 1.34 15.27
CA LEU A 407 15.69 0.78 16.28
C LEU A 407 14.28 1.38 16.17
N ALA A 408 14.19 2.68 15.93
CA ALA A 408 12.92 3.39 15.77
C ALA A 408 12.17 2.95 14.50
N CYS A 409 12.86 2.70 13.38
CA CYS A 409 12.25 2.10 12.18
C CYS A 409 11.70 0.69 12.46
N GLY A 410 12.44 -0.13 13.21
CA GLY A 410 11.96 -1.44 13.66
C GLY A 410 10.73 -1.34 14.56
N LEU A 411 10.71 -0.38 15.49
CA LEU A 411 9.57 -0.12 16.36
C LEU A 411 8.36 0.41 15.60
N TYR A 412 8.57 1.26 14.59
CA TYR A 412 7.54 1.73 13.67
C TYR A 412 6.89 0.54 12.94
N ALA A 413 7.70 -0.30 12.30
CA ALA A 413 7.22 -1.51 11.61
C ALA A 413 6.51 -2.48 12.56
N LEU A 414 7.02 -2.67 13.77
CA LEU A 414 6.38 -3.49 14.81
C LEU A 414 5.02 -2.90 15.22
N THR A 415 4.93 -1.59 15.42
CA THR A 415 3.69 -0.92 15.85
C THR A 415 2.58 -1.09 14.80
N PHE A 416 2.88 -0.77 13.54
CA PHE A 416 1.93 -1.01 12.44
C PHE A 416 1.64 -2.50 12.23
N GLY A 417 2.64 -3.36 12.42
CA GLY A 417 2.49 -4.81 12.43
C GLY A 417 1.52 -5.30 13.51
N LEU A 418 1.59 -4.76 14.73
CA LEU A 418 0.69 -5.12 15.83
C LEU A 418 -0.74 -4.65 15.57
N CYS A 419 -0.91 -3.43 15.04
CA CYS A 419 -2.21 -2.94 14.55
C CYS A 419 -2.77 -3.84 13.46
N PHE A 420 -1.92 -4.24 12.51
CA PHE A 420 -2.30 -5.18 11.45
C PHE A 420 -2.66 -6.55 12.02
N ARG A 421 -1.90 -7.10 12.97
CA ARG A 421 -2.24 -8.37 13.63
C ARG A 421 -3.58 -8.29 14.34
N PHE A 422 -3.88 -7.18 15.01
CA PHE A 422 -5.17 -6.98 15.66
C PHE A 422 -6.32 -7.06 14.65
N LEU A 423 -6.22 -6.34 13.53
CA LEU A 423 -7.23 -6.39 12.46
C LEU A 423 -7.27 -7.75 11.76
N SER A 424 -6.12 -8.37 11.52
CA SER A 424 -6.03 -9.71 10.95
C SER A 424 -6.68 -10.76 11.87
N GLY A 425 -6.52 -10.64 13.19
CA GLY A 425 -7.18 -11.52 14.14
C GLY A 425 -8.72 -11.39 14.09
N ARG A 426 -9.24 -10.18 13.86
CA ARG A 426 -10.66 -9.95 13.57
C ARG A 426 -11.04 -10.54 12.22
N ALA A 427 -10.17 -10.41 11.21
CA ALA A 427 -10.39 -10.92 9.87
C ALA A 427 -10.36 -12.45 9.77
N SER A 428 -9.61 -13.12 10.63
CA SER A 428 -9.65 -14.58 10.80
C SER A 428 -10.95 -15.07 11.45
N ALA A 429 -11.68 -14.22 12.16
CA ALA A 429 -13.01 -14.53 12.66
C ALA A 429 -14.09 -14.16 11.64
N HIS A 430 -13.94 -13.00 10.97
CA HIS A 430 -14.89 -12.48 9.98
C HIS A 430 -14.13 -11.91 8.79
N ALA A 431 -14.16 -12.61 7.64
CA ALA A 431 -13.37 -12.25 6.47
C ALA A 431 -13.66 -10.83 5.94
N MET A 432 -14.83 -10.24 6.25
CA MET A 432 -15.19 -8.87 5.86
C MET A 432 -14.19 -7.82 6.38
N TRP A 433 -13.44 -8.07 7.46
CA TRP A 433 -12.38 -7.15 7.89
C TRP A 433 -11.26 -6.97 6.86
N TRP A 434 -11.07 -7.91 5.94
CA TRP A 434 -10.09 -7.74 4.86
C TRP A 434 -10.47 -6.67 3.85
N SER A 435 -11.75 -6.27 3.76
CA SER A 435 -12.17 -5.15 2.89
C SER A 435 -11.79 -3.78 3.45
N VAL A 436 -11.63 -3.67 4.79
CA VAL A 436 -11.34 -2.40 5.47
C VAL A 436 -9.85 -2.19 5.73
N VAL A 437 -9.03 -3.25 5.70
CA VAL A 437 -7.57 -3.15 5.89
C VAL A 437 -6.92 -2.18 4.90
N PRO A 438 -7.17 -2.26 3.57
CA PRO A 438 -6.62 -1.29 2.62
C PRO A 438 -6.98 0.15 2.93
N PHE A 439 -8.19 0.40 3.43
CA PHE A 439 -8.67 1.72 3.75
C PHE A 439 -7.93 2.34 4.95
N ILE A 440 -7.63 1.56 5.99
CA ILE A 440 -6.93 2.05 7.19
C ILE A 440 -5.43 2.21 6.92
N PHE A 441 -4.81 1.25 6.23
CA PHE A 441 -3.36 1.20 6.04
C PHE A 441 -2.90 1.79 4.71
N PHE A 442 -3.76 2.53 4.00
CA PHE A 442 -3.52 2.99 2.64
C PHE A 442 -2.09 3.54 2.39
N PRO A 443 -1.58 4.52 3.17
CA PRO A 443 -0.22 5.03 2.98
C PRO A 443 0.87 4.24 3.73
N ALA A 444 0.49 3.33 4.64
CA ALA A 444 1.42 2.67 5.56
C ALA A 444 2.43 1.72 4.88
N VAL A 445 2.26 1.44 3.59
CA VAL A 445 3.19 0.63 2.79
C VAL A 445 4.35 1.42 2.19
N LYS A 446 4.24 2.75 2.18
CA LYS A 446 5.10 3.62 1.39
C LYS A 446 6.25 4.14 2.24
N ALA A 447 7.49 4.07 1.71
CA ALA A 447 8.68 4.41 2.48
C ALA A 447 9.05 5.91 2.44
N GLU A 448 8.49 6.64 1.48
CA GLU A 448 8.71 8.09 1.32
C GLU A 448 7.70 8.97 2.07
N ASP A 449 6.61 8.41 2.61
CA ASP A 449 5.67 9.23 3.41
C ASP A 449 6.23 9.46 4.81
N ASP A 450 5.95 10.64 5.37
CA ASP A 450 6.30 10.98 6.74
C ASP A 450 5.39 10.27 7.75
N ILE A 451 5.85 10.19 9.01
CA ILE A 451 5.12 9.49 10.07
C ILE A 451 3.79 10.21 10.35
N ALA A 452 3.77 11.54 10.23
CA ALA A 452 2.59 12.37 10.40
C ALA A 452 1.46 11.99 9.45
N PHE A 453 1.75 11.86 8.15
CA PHE A 453 0.73 11.53 7.14
C PHE A 453 0.15 10.15 7.37
N VAL A 454 0.99 9.14 7.63
CA VAL A 454 0.54 7.77 7.86
C VAL A 454 -0.34 7.68 9.10
N LEU A 455 0.07 8.30 10.23
CA LEU A 455 -0.73 8.31 11.45
C LEU A 455 -2.04 9.07 11.27
N ASN A 456 -1.99 10.25 10.64
CA ASN A 456 -3.17 11.06 10.36
C ASN A 456 -4.20 10.28 9.52
N TRP A 457 -3.73 9.54 8.51
CA TRP A 457 -4.59 8.67 7.70
C TRP A 457 -5.19 7.53 8.54
N ALA A 458 -4.36 6.77 9.25
CA ALA A 458 -4.80 5.61 10.01
C ALA A 458 -5.83 5.99 11.09
N VAL A 459 -5.61 7.09 11.81
CA VAL A 459 -6.51 7.59 12.86
C VAL A 459 -7.83 8.08 12.27
N LYS A 460 -7.78 9.00 11.30
CA LYS A 460 -9.01 9.58 10.71
C LYS A 460 -9.79 8.55 9.89
N GLY A 461 -9.10 7.66 9.17
CA GLY A 461 -9.71 6.51 8.52
C GLY A 461 -10.42 5.61 9.52
N SER A 462 -9.81 5.32 10.68
CA SER A 462 -10.47 4.54 11.74
C SER A 462 -11.71 5.23 12.30
N ILE A 463 -11.69 6.56 12.46
CA ILE A 463 -12.85 7.35 12.89
C ILE A 463 -13.99 7.27 11.87
N VAL A 464 -13.68 7.47 10.58
CA VAL A 464 -14.66 7.36 9.48
C VAL A 464 -15.24 5.95 9.41
N LEU A 465 -14.40 4.91 9.54
CA LEU A 465 -14.86 3.53 9.58
C LEU A 465 -15.78 3.27 10.78
N ALA A 466 -15.45 3.79 11.96
CA ALA A 466 -16.31 3.67 13.14
C ALA A 466 -17.69 4.30 12.89
N ALA A 467 -17.75 5.48 12.29
CA ALA A 467 -19.01 6.12 11.91
C ALA A 467 -19.81 5.25 10.92
N ILE A 468 -19.17 4.68 9.91
CA ILE A 468 -19.81 3.79 8.93
C ILE A 468 -20.36 2.53 9.60
N ILE A 469 -19.59 1.91 10.50
CA ILE A 469 -20.03 0.73 11.26
C ILE A 469 -21.26 1.06 12.12
N LEU A 470 -21.38 2.29 12.63
CA LEU A 470 -22.56 2.71 13.38
C LEU A 470 -23.78 2.93 12.47
N LEU A 471 -23.56 3.49 11.27
CA LEU A 471 -24.62 3.81 10.31
C LEU A 471 -25.12 2.60 9.50
N LEU A 472 -24.27 1.59 9.27
CA LEU A 472 -24.54 0.45 8.40
C LEU A 472 -24.68 -0.86 9.22
N PRO A 473 -25.89 -1.20 9.69
CA PRO A 473 -26.09 -2.30 10.63
C PRO A 473 -25.78 -3.68 10.05
N ASN A 474 -25.97 -3.92 8.75
CA ASN A 474 -25.68 -5.22 8.16
C ASN A 474 -24.17 -5.45 7.99
N LEU A 475 -23.41 -4.42 7.62
CA LEU A 475 -21.96 -4.41 7.59
C LEU A 475 -21.40 -4.63 8.99
N ARG A 476 -21.94 -3.92 9.99
CA ARG A 476 -21.58 -4.16 11.40
C ARG A 476 -21.82 -5.61 11.80
N ARG A 477 -22.97 -6.19 11.46
CA ARG A 477 -23.21 -7.63 11.71
C ARG A 477 -22.21 -8.50 10.97
N SER A 478 -21.86 -8.21 9.72
CA SER A 478 -20.86 -8.99 8.98
C SER A 478 -19.47 -8.92 9.64
N LEU A 479 -19.09 -7.78 10.21
CA LEU A 479 -17.81 -7.57 10.89
C LEU A 479 -17.74 -8.16 12.30
N PHE A 480 -18.88 -8.32 12.99
CA PHE A 480 -18.92 -8.69 14.42
C PHE A 480 -19.87 -9.86 14.76
N SER A 481 -20.56 -10.47 13.80
CA SER A 481 -21.57 -11.51 14.06
C SER A 481 -20.96 -12.70 14.79
N ARG A 482 -21.69 -13.31 15.72
CA ARG A 482 -21.22 -14.56 16.33
C ARG A 482 -21.28 -15.66 15.27
N VAL A 483 -20.18 -16.40 15.12
CA VAL A 483 -20.13 -17.61 14.28
C VAL A 483 -21.28 -18.54 14.72
N GLY A 484 -22.26 -18.79 13.83
CA GLY A 484 -23.33 -19.76 14.07
C GLY A 484 -24.75 -19.24 14.28
N THR A 485 -25.04 -17.93 14.26
CA THR A 485 -26.45 -17.48 14.19
C THR A 485 -26.97 -17.66 12.78
N SER A 486 -27.66 -18.78 12.54
CA SER A 486 -28.40 -19.00 11.31
C SER A 486 -29.36 -17.85 11.06
N PHE A 487 -29.43 -17.41 9.81
CA PHE A 487 -30.45 -16.49 9.35
C PHE A 487 -31.79 -17.23 9.52
N ARG A 488 -32.49 -16.99 10.64
CA ARG A 488 -33.93 -17.24 10.66
C ARG A 488 -34.54 -16.22 9.71
N SER A 489 -34.70 -16.64 8.45
CA SER A 489 -35.68 -16.06 7.56
C SER A 489 -36.99 -16.00 8.34
N THR A 490 -37.38 -14.81 8.79
CA THR A 490 -38.78 -14.56 9.10
C THR A 490 -39.51 -14.47 7.77
N SER A 491 -39.67 -15.61 7.10
CA SER A 491 -40.74 -15.78 6.12
C SER A 491 -42.03 -15.83 6.92
N SER A 492 -42.66 -14.66 7.06
CA SER A 492 -44.04 -14.53 7.56
C SER A 492 -45.09 -15.22 6.67
N THR A 493 -44.66 -15.98 5.66
CA THR A 493 -45.52 -16.63 4.67
C THR A 493 -45.78 -18.12 4.94
N GLU A 494 -44.97 -18.80 5.76
CA GLU A 494 -45.17 -20.24 6.04
C GLU A 494 -46.16 -20.53 7.18
N ARG A 495 -46.56 -19.50 7.94
CA ARG A 495 -47.53 -19.68 9.04
C ARG A 495 -49.00 -19.65 8.61
N VAL A 496 -49.28 -19.41 7.32
CA VAL A 496 -50.65 -19.35 6.79
C VAL A 496 -51.07 -20.66 6.10
N LEU A 497 -50.13 -21.53 5.72
CA LEU A 497 -50.44 -22.76 4.96
C LEU A 497 -50.49 -24.05 5.81
N SER A 498 -50.27 -23.97 7.12
CA SER A 498 -50.41 -25.12 8.05
C SER A 498 -51.75 -25.16 8.80
N GLY A 499 -52.68 -24.27 8.48
CA GLY A 499 -53.97 -24.12 9.17
C GLY A 499 -55.21 -24.61 8.41
N LEU A 500 -55.06 -25.32 7.29
CA LEU A 500 -56.21 -25.85 6.55
C LEU A 500 -56.41 -27.35 6.85
N PRO A 501 -57.57 -27.74 7.41
CA PRO A 501 -57.87 -29.15 7.64
C PRO A 501 -58.11 -29.86 6.30
N SER A 502 -57.45 -31.01 6.15
CA SER A 502 -57.64 -31.93 5.02
C SER A 502 -59.10 -32.37 4.91
N ARG A 503 -59.71 -32.15 3.75
CA ARG A 503 -60.87 -32.89 3.26
C ARG A 503 -60.52 -33.54 1.93
#